data_AF-A0A6G3XAC7-F1
#
_entry.id   AF-A0A6G3XAC7-F1
#
_cell.length_a   1.000
_cell.length_b   1.000
_cell.length_c   1.000
_cell.angle_alpha   90.00
_cell.angle_beta   90.00
_cell.angle_gamma   90.00
#
_symmetry.space_group_name_H-M   'P 1'
#
loop_
_entity.id
_entity.type
_entity.pdbx_description
1 polymer ?
#
loop_
_entity_poly.entity_id
_entity_poly.type
_entity_poly.pdbx_seq_one_letter_code
_entity_poly.pdbx_strand_id
1 'polypeptide(L)' 'DGRVVASGTPEEVLTADLLGEVYGVAAEVSTHPKTGAPTVVYLPEGLARPTLSA' A
#
# COMPACT_ATOMS: atom_id res chain seq x y z
N ASP A 1 6.56 16.35 15.24
CA ASP A 1 5.71 17.05 14.26
C ASP A 1 4.92 16.03 13.45
N GLY A 2 3.60 15.98 13.64
CA GLY A 2 2.71 15.14 12.84
C GLY A 2 2.00 16.00 11.78
N ARG A 3 1.80 15.47 10.59
CA ARG A 3 0.99 16.09 9.54
C ARG A 3 0.04 15.07 8.92
N VAL A 4 -1.08 15.55 8.39
CA VAL A 4 -1.94 14.72 7.54
C VAL A 4 -1.24 14.55 6.19
N VAL A 5 -1.00 13.30 5.79
CA VAL A 5 -0.33 12.99 4.50
C VAL A 5 -1.36 12.79 3.38
N ALA A 6 -2.51 12.19 3.70
CA ALA A 6 -3.64 12.07 2.77
C ALA A 6 -4.97 12.07 3.53
N SER A 7 -6.04 12.48 2.86
CA SER A 7 -7.42 12.34 3.36
C SER A 7 -8.36 12.10 2.17
N GLY A 8 -9.28 11.16 2.32
CA GLY A 8 -10.17 10.75 1.25
C GLY A 8 -10.91 9.47 1.60
N THR A 9 -11.43 8.79 0.60
CA THR A 9 -12.00 7.44 0.77
C THR A 9 -10.89 6.43 1.11
N PRO A 10 -11.25 5.25 1.63
CA PRO A 10 -10.28 4.18 1.84
C PRO A 10 -9.49 3.82 0.57
N GLU A 11 -10.10 3.86 -0.62
CA GLU A 11 -9.39 3.57 -1.88
C GLU A 11 -8.37 4.65 -2.24
N GLU A 12 -8.65 5.92 -1.90
CA GLU A 12 -7.76 7.04 -2.18
C GLU A 12 -6.54 7.07 -1.25
N VAL A 13 -6.69 6.57 -0.01
CA VAL A 13 -5.62 6.65 1.02
C VAL A 13 -4.87 5.33 1.21
N LEU A 14 -5.49 4.17 1.05
CA LEU A 14 -4.82 2.88 1.24
C LEU A 14 -4.15 2.44 -0.05
N THR A 15 -3.13 3.16 -0.49
CA THR A 15 -2.33 2.82 -1.68
C THR A 15 -0.98 2.22 -1.27
N ALA A 16 -0.41 1.37 -2.12
CA ALA A 16 0.90 0.76 -1.86
C ALA A 16 1.99 1.83 -1.68
N ASP A 17 1.96 2.88 -2.50
CA ASP A 17 2.93 3.97 -2.45
C ASP A 17 2.85 4.76 -1.14
N LEU A 18 1.63 5.11 -0.69
CA LEU A 18 1.46 5.88 0.55
C LEU A 18 1.84 5.06 1.79
N LEU A 19 1.53 3.76 1.79
CA LEU A 19 1.95 2.85 2.85
C LEU A 19 3.48 2.73 2.89
N GLY A 20 4.14 2.67 1.74
CA GLY A 20 5.59 2.70 1.62
C GLY A 20 6.21 4.00 2.14
N GLU A 21 5.65 5.16 1.76
CA GLU A 21 6.16 6.47 2.19
C GLU A 21 5.98 6.70 3.70
N VAL A 22 4.82 6.35 4.25
CA VAL A 22 4.46 6.68 5.64
C VAL A 22 4.93 5.63 6.65
N TYR A 23 4.83 4.34 6.29
CA TYR A 23 5.15 3.24 7.20
C TYR A 23 6.46 2.51 6.86
N GLY A 24 7.08 2.79 5.71
CA GLY A 24 8.32 2.14 5.31
C GLY A 24 8.16 0.65 4.96
N VAL A 25 6.98 0.26 4.49
CA VAL A 25 6.63 -1.14 4.22
C VAL A 25 6.36 -1.38 2.74
N ALA A 26 6.68 -2.59 2.25
CA ALA A 26 6.16 -3.06 0.98
C ALA A 26 4.76 -3.67 1.20
N ALA A 27 3.79 -3.28 0.37
CA ALA A 27 2.43 -3.78 0.45
C ALA A 27 1.83 -4.00 -0.94
N GLU A 28 0.95 -4.99 -1.04
CA GLU A 28 0.03 -5.15 -2.17
C GLU A 28 -1.36 -4.69 -1.73
N VAL A 29 -2.01 -3.88 -2.55
CA VAL A 29 -3.39 -3.44 -2.33
C VAL A 29 -4.27 -3.96 -3.46
N SER A 30 -5.34 -4.65 -3.10
CA SER A 30 -6.34 -5.14 -4.05
C SER A 30 -7.75 -4.88 -3.54
N THR A 31 -8.75 -5.01 -4.41
CA THR A 31 -10.16 -4.83 -4.03
C THR A 31 -10.75 -6.17 -3.58
N HIS A 32 -11.39 -6.20 -2.41
CA HIS A 32 -12.06 -7.40 -1.92
C HIS A 32 -13.27 -7.75 -2.79
N PRO A 33 -13.37 -8.97 -3.33
CA PRO A 33 -14.35 -9.31 -4.38
C PRO A 33 -15.80 -9.31 -3.91
N LYS A 34 -16.06 -9.39 -2.59
CA LYS A 34 -17.43 -9.37 -2.05
C LYS A 34 -17.87 -8.02 -1.50
N THR A 35 -16.93 -7.22 -1.01
CA THR A 35 -17.25 -6.00 -0.24
C THR A 35 -16.84 -4.73 -0.97
N GLY A 36 -16.00 -4.83 -2.01
CA GLY A 36 -15.43 -3.65 -2.69
C GLY A 36 -14.38 -2.91 -1.86
N ALA A 37 -14.14 -3.31 -0.61
CA ALA A 37 -13.20 -2.63 0.26
C ALA A 37 -11.74 -2.94 -0.13
N PRO A 38 -10.81 -1.99 0.05
CA PRO A 38 -9.38 -2.25 -0.13
C PRO A 38 -8.89 -3.31 0.86
N THR A 39 -8.14 -4.29 0.36
CA THR A 39 -7.44 -5.31 1.12
C THR A 39 -5.95 -5.08 0.98
N VAL A 40 -5.27 -4.92 2.11
CA VAL A 40 -3.83 -4.68 2.19
C VAL A 40 -3.12 -5.94 2.65
N VAL A 41 -2.10 -6.37 1.91
CA VAL A 41 -1.23 -7.49 2.28
C VAL A 41 0.20 -6.96 2.42
N TYR A 42 0.77 -7.08 3.61
CA TYR A 42 2.18 -6.77 3.83
C TYR A 42 3.07 -7.81 3.17
N LEU A 43 4.08 -7.34 2.45
CA LEU A 43 5.04 -8.20 1.78
C LEU A 43 6.33 -8.30 2.61
N PRO A 44 6.82 -9.52 2.89
CA PRO A 44 8.14 -9.72 3.46
C PRO A 44 9.24 -9.14 2.56
N GLU A 45 10.34 -8.70 3.17
CA GLU A 45 11.54 -8.27 2.45
C GLU A 45 12.02 -9.40 1.51
N GLY A 46 12.17 -9.07 0.22
CA GLY A 46 12.56 -10.03 -0.84
C GLY A 46 11.43 -10.53 -1.73
N LEU A 47 10.16 -10.31 -1.37
CA LEU A 47 8.99 -10.62 -2.23
C LEU A 47 8.44 -9.40 -2.98
N ALA A 48 8.78 -8.20 -2.54
CA ALA A 48 8.61 -7.00 -3.36
C ALA A 48 9.47 -7.21 -4.62
N ARG A 49 8.82 -7.31 -5.79
CA ARG A 49 9.42 -7.79 -7.04
C ARG A 49 10.88 -7.33 -7.20
N PRO A 50 11.83 -8.22 -7.53
CA PRO A 50 13.16 -7.77 -7.94
C PRO A 50 12.96 -6.86 -9.14
N THR A 51 13.28 -5.58 -9.00
CA THR A 51 13.53 -4.72 -10.14
C THR A 51 14.65 -5.39 -10.93
N LEU A 52 14.31 -6.04 -12.03
CA LEU A 52 15.27 -6.46 -13.03
C LEU A 52 16.00 -5.19 -13.49
N SER A 53 17.16 -4.91 -12.91
CA SER A 53 18.14 -4.01 -13.51
C SER A 53 18.69 -4.73 -14.73
N ALA A 54 18.27 -4.26 -15.92
CA ALA A 54 19.02 -4.42 -17.15
C ALA A 54 20.06 -3.31 -17.24
#